data_AF-A0A3A4Z2J3-F1
#
_entry.id   AF-A0A3A4Z2J3-F1
#
_cell.length_a   1.000
_cell.length_b   1.000
_cell.length_c   1.000
_cell.angle_alpha   90.00
_cell.angle_beta   90.00
_cell.angle_gamma   90.00
#
_symmetry.space_group_name_H-M   'P 1'
#
loop_
_entity.id
_entity.type
_entity.pdbx_description
1 polymer ?
#
loop_
_entity_poly.entity_id
_entity_poly.type
_entity_poly.pdbx_seq_one_letter_code
_entity_poly.pdbx_strand_id
1 'polypeptide(L)' 'MHLHWSNVVMIGVGLLLLYLGIKKGFEPLLLVPIGFGAILVNIPLAGLMEEHGFLRIIY' A
#
# COMPACT_ATOMS: atom_id res chain seq x y z
N MET A 1 -14.71 9.22 7.74
CA MET A 1 -14.30 7.80 7.69
C MET A 1 -15.07 7.04 6.61
N HIS A 2 -14.68 7.18 5.34
CA HIS A 2 -15.19 6.29 4.29
C HIS A 2 -14.24 5.09 4.19
N LEU A 3 -14.57 4.03 4.94
CA LEU A 3 -13.89 2.74 4.81
C LEU A 3 -14.29 2.13 3.47
N HIS A 4 -13.51 2.45 2.44
CA HIS A 4 -13.70 1.92 1.11
C HIS A 4 -13.16 0.49 1.09
N TRP A 5 -14.01 -0.49 0.79
CA TRP A 5 -13.63 -1.90 0.69
C TRP A 5 -12.46 -2.13 -0.30
N SER A 6 -12.35 -1.26 -1.31
CA SER A 6 -11.22 -1.22 -2.25
C SER A 6 -9.86 -1.10 -1.57
N ASN A 7 -9.76 -0.39 -0.45
CA ASN A 7 -8.49 -0.19 0.25
C ASN A 7 -8.00 -1.49 0.90
N VAL A 8 -8.92 -2.28 1.48
CA VAL A 8 -8.60 -3.59 2.06
C VAL A 8 -8.15 -4.56 0.97
N VAL A 9 -8.80 -4.53 -0.19
CA VAL A 9 -8.40 -5.33 -1.36
C VAL A 9 -7.00 -4.93 -1.84
N MET A 10 -6.71 -3.63 -1.94
CA MET A 10 -5.41 -3.13 -2.38
C MET A 10 -4.27 -3.47 -1.40
N ILE A 11 -4.53 -3.49 -0.09
CA ILE A 11 -3.57 -4.00 0.89
C ILE A 11 -3.27 -5.48 0.64
N GLY A 12 -4.31 -6.28 0.37
CA GLY A 12 -4.15 -7.69 -0.02
C GLY A 12 -3.27 -7.86 -1.27
N VAL A 13 -3.49 -7.02 -2.28
CA VAL A 13 -2.65 -6.98 -3.49
C VAL A 13 -1.21 -6.57 -3.16
N GLY A 14 -1.00 -5.54 -2.34
CA GLY A 14 0.33 -5.10 -1.92
C GLY A 14 1.10 -6.18 -1.17
N LEU A 15 0.44 -6.93 -0.28
CA LEU A 15 1.03 -8.08 0.40
C LEU A 15 1.38 -9.22 -0.57
N LEU A 16 0.54 -9.44 -1.59
CA LEU A 16 0.78 -10.44 -2.62
C LEU A 16 2.01 -10.06 -3.48
N LEU A 17 2.15 -8.78 -3.83
CA LEU A 17 3.32 -8.25 -4.53
C LEU A 17 4.60 -8.35 -3.68
N LEU A 18 4.52 -8.01 -2.38
CA LEU A 18 5.64 -8.22 -1.45
C LEU A 18 6.03 -9.70 -1.37
N TYR A 19 5.05 -10.61 -1.30
CA TYR A 19 5.30 -12.04 -1.28
C TYR A 19 5.99 -12.53 -2.56
N LEU A 20 5.57 -12.04 -3.73
CA LEU A 20 6.20 -12.37 -5.01
C LEU A 20 7.63 -11.82 -5.10
N GLY A 21 7.85 -10.58 -4.65
CA GLY A 21 9.18 -9.96 -4.64
C GLY A 21 10.15 -10.65 -3.69
N ILE A 22 9.72 -10.89 -2.43
CA ILE A 22 10.60 -11.43 -1.38
C ILE A 22 10.77 -12.94 -1.53
N LYS A 23 9.67 -13.70 -1.65
CA LYS A 23 9.72 -15.17 -1.61
C LYS A 23 9.99 -15.80 -2.96
N LYS A 24 9.38 -15.26 -4.03
CA LYS A 24 9.59 -15.79 -5.38
C LYS A 24 10.71 -15.08 -6.15
N GLY A 25 11.27 -13.98 -5.63
CA GLY A 25 12.38 -13.27 -6.27
C GLY A 25 12.02 -12.62 -7.61
N PHE A 26 10.73 -12.39 -7.88
CA PHE A 26 10.31 -11.63 -9.06
C PHE A 26 10.65 -10.16 -8.82
N GLU A 27 11.57 -9.62 -9.62
CA GLU A 27 12.01 -8.21 -9.61
C GLU A 27 11.92 -7.56 -8.22
N PRO A 28 12.64 -8.09 -7.21
CA PRO A 28 12.49 -7.68 -5.81
C PRO A 28 12.76 -6.18 -5.62
N LEU A 29 13.69 -5.63 -6.40
CA LEU A 29 14.02 -4.21 -6.41
C LEU A 29 12.83 -3.31 -6.81
N LEU A 30 11.87 -3.82 -7.57
CA LEU A 30 10.69 -3.07 -8.02
C LEU A 30 9.43 -3.49 -7.25
N LEU A 31 9.14 -4.80 -7.15
CA LEU A 31 7.92 -5.29 -6.50
C LEU A 31 7.87 -4.98 -5.01
N VAL A 32 9.02 -4.96 -4.32
CA VAL A 32 9.07 -4.64 -2.89
C VAL A 32 8.65 -3.18 -2.62
N PRO A 33 9.28 -2.16 -3.23
CA PRO A 33 8.84 -0.78 -3.04
C PRO A 33 7.42 -0.51 -3.54
N ILE A 34 6.99 -1.14 -4.65
CA ILE A 34 5.61 -1.00 -5.15
C ILE A 34 4.60 -1.58 -4.15
N GLY A 35 4.82 -2.80 -3.66
CA GLY A 35 3.94 -3.45 -2.68
C GLY A 35 3.89 -2.69 -1.36
N PHE A 36 5.04 -2.15 -0.91
CA PHE A 36 5.12 -1.35 0.30
C PHE A 36 4.36 -0.02 0.16
N GLY A 37 4.51 0.68 -0.97
CA GLY A 37 3.76 1.89 -1.29
C GLY A 37 2.25 1.63 -1.36
N ALA A 38 1.83 0.55 -2.01
CA ALA A 38 0.42 0.16 -2.11
C ALA A 38 -0.20 -0.11 -0.74
N ILE A 39 0.53 -0.73 0.19
CA ILE A 39 0.06 -0.92 1.57
C ILE A 39 -0.05 0.43 2.28
N LEU A 40 1.02 1.25 2.26
CA LEU A 40 1.09 2.54 2.95
C LEU A 40 -0.04 3.51 2.58
N VAL A 41 -0.35 3.65 1.29
CA VAL A 41 -1.39 4.59 0.83
C VAL A 41 -2.81 4.09 1.09
N ASN A 42 -2.99 2.77 1.26
CA ASN A 42 -4.30 2.16 1.45
C ASN A 42 -4.63 1.84 2.92
N ILE A 43 -3.76 2.14 3.91
CA ILE A 43 -4.04 1.85 5.33
C ILE A 43 -5.26 2.65 5.82
N PRO A 44 -6.41 2.00 6.11
CA PRO A 44 -7.67 2.70 6.36
C PRO A 44 -7.78 3.34 7.75
N LEU A 45 -6.80 3.13 8.64
CA LEU A 45 -6.75 3.71 10.00
C LEU A 45 -5.60 4.69 10.24
N ALA A 46 -4.69 4.86 9.28
CA ALA A 46 -3.50 5.68 9.50
C ALA A 46 -3.74 7.19 9.22
N GLY A 47 -4.91 7.56 8.69
CA GLY A 47 -5.23 8.95 8.33
C GLY A 47 -4.33 9.55 7.23
N LEU A 48 -3.43 8.76 6.64
CA LEU A 48 -2.38 9.23 5.73
C LEU A 48 -2.90 9.88 4.45
N MET A 49 -4.11 9.51 4.02
CA MET A 49 -4.82 10.03 2.85
C MET A 49 -6.08 10.86 3.22
N GLU A 50 -6.34 11.11 4.50
CA GLU A 50 -7.40 12.03 4.91
C GLU A 50 -7.05 13.49 4.59
N GLU A 51 -7.98 14.43 4.76
CA GLU A 51 -7.78 15.85 4.40
C GLU A 51 -6.50 16.47 5.00
N HIS A 52 -6.09 16.02 6.18
CA HIS A 52 -4.85 16.44 6.86
C HIS A 52 -3.79 15.33 6.88
N GLY A 53 -3.91 14.35 6.00
CA GLY A 53 -3.05 13.19 5.92
C GLY A 53 -1.65 13.54 5.41
N PHE A 54 -0.63 13.03 6.10
CA PHE A 54 0.78 13.29 5.81
C PHE A 54 1.15 13.06 4.33
N LEU A 55 0.61 12.01 3.68
CA LEU A 55 0.95 11.72 2.29
C LEU A 55 0.32 12.71 1.31
N ARG A 56 -0.85 13.28 1.62
CA ARG A 56 -1.52 14.30 0.80
C ARG A 56 -0.89 15.69 0.92
N ILE A 57 -0.12 15.92 1.97
CA ILE A 57 0.65 17.15 2.14
C ILE A 57 1.95 17.08 1.31
N ILE A 58 2.53 15.89 1.13
CA ILE A 58 3.82 15.69 0.47
C ILE A 58 3.69 15.38 -1.04
N TYR A 59 2.55 14.83 -1.46
CA TYR A 59 2.25 14.47 -2.86
C TYR A 59 1.20 15.40 -3.47
#